data_AF-A0A3A8Z8R7-F1
#
_entry.id   AF-A0A3A8Z8R7-F1
#
_cell.length_a   1.000
_cell.length_b   1.000
_cell.length_c   1.000
_cell.angle_alpha   90.00
_cell.angle_beta   90.00
_cell.angle_gamma   90.00
#
_symmetry.space_group_name_H-M   'P 1'
#
loop_
_entity.id
_entity.type
_entity.pdbx_description
1 polymer ?
#
loop_
_entity_poly.entity_id
_entity_poly.type
_entity_poly.pdbx_seq_one_letter_code
_entity_poly.pdbx_strand_id
1 'polypeptide(L)'
;MDDLTRCLYEFVCENRMASLSGDKEYIDVVTSAERQEERVASYLNDEQRKELRTLIDALETQSDITCEHLFQAALSLSRELDGLVRG
;
A
#
# COMPACT_ATOMS: atom_id res chain seq x y z
N MET A 1 -5.17 -15.35 1.63
CA MET A 1 -4.22 -15.63 0.54
C MET A 1 -3.59 -17.00 0.81
N ASP A 2 -3.36 -17.85 -0.20
CA ASP A 2 -2.57 -19.07 0.01
C ASP A 2 -1.07 -18.73 0.18
N ASP A 3 -0.28 -19.66 0.73
CA ASP A 3 1.12 -19.43 1.07
C ASP A 3 1.96 -19.05 -0.16
N LEU A 4 1.67 -19.62 -1.33
CA LEU A 4 2.39 -19.29 -2.57
C LEU A 4 2.08 -17.86 -3.02
N THR A 5 0.81 -17.48 -3.00
CA THR A 5 0.35 -16.15 -3.41
C THR A 5 0.89 -15.08 -2.46
N ARG A 6 1.02 -15.39 -1.17
CA ARG A 6 1.66 -14.51 -0.18
C ARG A 6 3.15 -14.31 -0.46
N CYS A 7 3.89 -15.39 -0.71
CA CYS A 7 5.29 -15.27 -1.12
C CYS A 7 5.48 -14.44 -2.41
N LEU A 8 4.56 -14.57 -3.38
CA LEU A 8 4.60 -13.77 -4.61
C LEU A 8 4.30 -12.29 -4.35
N TYR A 9 3.37 -11.98 -3.44
CA TYR A 9 3.07 -10.61 -3.03
C TYR A 9 4.26 -9.96 -2.34
N GLU A 10 4.83 -10.62 -1.33
CA GLU A 10 6.04 -10.17 -0.62
C GLU A 10 7.19 -9.92 -1.61
N PHE A 11 7.42 -10.86 -2.54
CA PHE A 11 8.43 -10.70 -3.59
C PHE A 11 8.20 -9.45 -4.45
N VAL A 12 6.95 -9.15 -4.84
CA VAL A 12 6.62 -7.96 -5.62
C VAL A 12 6.83 -6.67 -4.83
N CYS A 13 6.42 -6.64 -3.57
CA CYS A 13 6.68 -5.52 -2.66
C CYS A 13 8.18 -5.23 -2.57
N GLU A 14 9.01 -6.25 -2.34
CA GLU A 14 10.46 -6.09 -2.21
C GLU A 14 11.18 -5.72 -3.52
N ASN A 15 10.78 -6.33 -4.64
CA ASN A 15 11.60 -6.30 -5.87
C ASN A 15 11.02 -5.47 -7.02
N ARG A 16 9.76 -5.04 -6.92
CA ARG A 16 9.06 -4.30 -8.00
C ARG A 16 8.49 -2.97 -7.53
N MET A 17 8.14 -2.85 -6.26
CA MET A 17 7.76 -1.57 -5.66
C MET A 17 8.97 -0.68 -5.31
N ALA A 18 10.19 -1.18 -5.44
CA ALA A 18 11.40 -0.35 -5.41
C ALA A 18 11.35 0.81 -6.43
N SER A 19 10.60 0.67 -7.52
CA SER A 19 10.36 1.76 -8.49
C SER A 19 9.63 2.97 -7.88
N LEU A 20 8.76 2.76 -6.87
CA LEU A 20 8.08 3.86 -6.15
C LEU A 20 9.07 4.75 -5.40
N SER A 21 10.18 4.18 -4.91
CA SER A 21 11.23 4.97 -4.23
C SER A 21 11.97 5.94 -5.17
N GLY A 22 11.82 5.77 -6.49
CA GLY A 22 12.32 6.70 -7.51
C GLY A 22 11.21 7.48 -8.21
N ASP A 23 9.94 7.23 -7.89
CA ASP A 23 8.81 7.94 -8.46
C ASP A 23 8.63 9.28 -7.75
N LYS A 24 8.96 10.36 -8.46
CA LYS A 24 8.91 11.71 -7.90
C LYS A 24 7.49 12.12 -7.50
N GLU A 25 6.47 11.75 -8.27
CA GLU A 25 5.09 12.11 -7.96
C GLU A 25 4.65 11.42 -6.67
N TYR A 26 4.98 10.14 -6.53
CA TYR A 26 4.73 9.39 -5.31
C TYR A 26 5.46 10.00 -4.09
N ILE A 27 6.76 10.28 -4.22
CA ILE A 27 7.57 10.89 -3.15
C ILE A 27 7.00 12.25 -2.74
N ASP A 28 6.67 13.11 -3.69
CA ASP A 28 6.13 14.44 -3.42
C ASP A 28 4.79 14.36 -2.65
N VAL A 29 3.91 13.41 -3.02
CA VAL A 29 2.65 13.16 -2.32
C VAL A 29 2.89 12.65 -0.90
N VAL A 30 3.74 11.63 -0.71
CA VAL A 30 4.03 11.07 0.62
C VAL A 30 4.66 12.13 1.53
N THR A 31 5.68 12.84 1.06
CA THR A 31 6.33 13.91 1.83
C THR A 31 5.35 15.04 2.17
N SER A 32 4.42 15.37 1.26
CA SER A 32 3.38 16.36 1.55
C SER A 32 2.40 15.88 2.62
N ALA A 33 2.03 14.59 2.60
CA ALA A 33 1.15 13.99 3.59
C ALA A 33 1.80 13.98 4.99
N GLU A 34 3.07 13.55 5.08
CA GLU A 34 3.84 13.55 6.33
C GLU A 34 3.94 14.95 6.95
N ARG A 35 4.30 15.96 6.14
CA ARG A 35 4.35 17.37 6.62
C ARG A 35 2.98 17.86 7.11
N GLN A 36 1.92 17.43 6.45
CA GLN A 36 0.57 17.80 6.84
C GLN A 36 0.15 17.11 8.15
N GLU A 37 0.52 15.84 8.35
CA GLU A 37 0.34 15.12 9.62
C GLU A 37 1.06 15.84 10.76
N GLU A 38 2.35 16.14 10.60
CA GLU A 38 3.15 16.85 11.61
C GLU A 38 2.53 18.21 11.99
N ARG A 39 2.11 18.96 10.97
CA ARG A 39 1.47 20.26 11.16
C ARG A 39 0.16 20.11 11.92
N VAL A 40 -0.69 19.17 11.56
CA VAL A 40 -1.97 18.93 12.26
C VAL A 40 -1.70 18.51 13.70
N ALA A 41 -0.79 17.56 13.92
CA ALA A 41 -0.43 17.06 15.25
C ALA A 41 0.10 18.16 16.18
N SER A 42 0.75 19.20 15.64
CA SER A 42 1.26 20.33 16.43
C SER A 42 0.16 21.13 17.14
N TYR A 43 -1.07 21.14 16.61
CA TYR A 43 -2.21 21.86 17.19
C TYR A 43 -3.07 21.00 18.13
N LEU A 44 -2.81 19.70 18.20
CA LEU A 44 -3.61 18.74 18.96
C LEU A 44 -3.04 18.51 20.36
N ASN A 45 -3.94 18.21 21.31
CA ASN A 45 -3.56 17.66 22.61
C ASN A 45 -3.23 16.16 22.52
N ASP A 46 -2.75 15.57 23.60
CA ASP A 46 -2.23 14.20 23.59
C ASP A 46 -3.30 13.15 23.25
N GLU A 47 -4.51 13.25 23.79
CA GLU A 47 -5.63 12.37 23.43
C GLU A 47 -6.01 12.52 21.94
N GLN A 48 -6.09 13.75 21.44
CA GLN A 48 -6.39 13.99 20.03
C GLN A 48 -5.28 13.47 19.09
N ARG A 49 -4.01 13.53 19.51
CA ARG A 49 -2.90 12.93 18.75
C ARG A 49 -3.02 11.40 18.71
N LYS A 50 -3.41 10.76 19.80
CA LYS A 50 -3.65 9.30 19.83
C LYS A 50 -4.79 8.90 18.89
N GLU A 51 -5.88 9.66 18.89
CA GLU A 51 -7.01 9.43 17.97
C GLU A 51 -6.59 9.62 16.51
N LEU A 52 -5.84 10.69 16.21
CA LEU A 52 -5.28 10.91 14.87
C LEU A 52 -4.39 9.76 14.44
N ARG A 53 -3.50 9.28 15.32
CA ARG A 53 -2.62 8.15 15.03
C ARG A 53 -3.42 6.87 14.74
N THR A 54 -4.41 6.58 15.57
CA THR A 54 -5.30 5.43 15.39
C THR A 54 -6.02 5.48 14.04
N LEU A 55 -6.45 6.66 13.60
CA LEU A 55 -7.07 6.83 12.29
C LEU A 55 -6.09 6.58 11.14
N ILE A 56 -4.86 7.10 11.24
CA ILE A 56 -3.81 6.87 10.23
C ILE A 56 -3.47 5.39 10.14
N ASP A 57 -3.23 4.72 11.26
CA ASP A 57 -2.92 3.29 11.32
C ASP A 57 -4.05 2.44 10.68
N ALA A 58 -5.31 2.84 10.89
CA ALA A 58 -6.47 2.18 10.27
C ALA A 58 -6.52 2.38 8.75
N LEU A 59 -6.15 3.56 8.25
CA LEU A 59 -6.07 3.85 6.81
C LEU A 59 -4.93 3.09 6.15
N GLU A 60 -3.76 3.02 6.79
CA GLU A 60 -2.62 2.21 6.32
C GLU A 60 -3.02 0.73 6.22
N THR A 61 -3.62 0.19 7.28
CA THR A 61 -4.13 -1.19 7.30
C THR A 61 -5.15 -1.44 6.17
N GLN A 62 -6.06 -0.49 5.94
CA GLN A 62 -7.02 -0.59 4.84
C GLN A 62 -6.32 -0.59 3.47
N SER A 63 -5.31 0.25 3.29
CA SER A 63 -4.51 0.32 2.07
C SER A 63 -3.80 -1.01 1.80
N ASP A 64 -3.16 -1.59 2.82
CA ASP A 64 -2.47 -2.89 2.71
C ASP A 64 -3.41 -4.00 2.27
N ILE A 65 -4.58 -4.12 2.93
CA ILE A 65 -5.63 -5.08 2.55
C ILE A 65 -6.07 -4.86 1.10
N THR A 66 -6.24 -3.60 0.68
CA THR A 66 -6.65 -3.27 -0.68
C THR A 66 -5.59 -3.68 -1.70
N CYS A 67 -4.31 -3.40 -1.43
CA CYS A 67 -3.18 -3.78 -2.26
C CYS A 67 -3.06 -5.31 -2.40
N GLU A 68 -3.25 -6.06 -1.31
CA GLU A 68 -3.28 -7.52 -1.34
C GLU A 68 -4.38 -8.06 -2.26
N HIS A 69 -5.60 -7.53 -2.15
CA HIS A 69 -6.73 -7.94 -2.98
C HIS A 69 -6.52 -7.56 -4.45
N LEU A 70 -5.98 -6.37 -4.73
CA LEU A 70 -5.63 -5.95 -6.09
C LEU A 70 -4.58 -6.88 -6.71
N PHE A 71 -3.56 -7.25 -5.93
CA PHE A 71 -2.55 -8.20 -6.37
C PHE A 71 -3.15 -9.57 -6.73
N GLN A 72 -4.03 -10.11 -5.87
CA GLN A 72 -4.72 -11.37 -6.14
C GLN A 72 -5.58 -11.31 -7.41
N ALA A 73 -6.31 -10.21 -7.61
CA ALA A 73 -7.14 -10.00 -8.79
C ALA A 73 -6.27 -9.94 -10.06
N ALA A 74 -5.18 -9.17 -10.03
CA ALA A 74 -4.24 -9.06 -11.15
C ALA A 74 -3.56 -10.40 -11.48
N LEU A 75 -3.16 -11.17 -10.46
CA LEU A 75 -2.57 -12.50 -10.64
C LEU A 75 -3.57 -13.48 -11.26
N SER A 76 -4.83 -13.44 -10.82
CA SER A 76 -5.90 -14.29 -11.36
C SER A 76 -6.15 -13.96 -12.83
N LEU A 77 -6.30 -12.67 -13.16
CA LEU A 77 -6.44 -12.20 -14.53
C LEU A 77 -5.25 -12.62 -15.41
N SER A 78 -4.03 -12.51 -14.91
CA SER A 78 -2.83 -12.94 -15.65
C SER A 78 -2.84 -14.43 -15.97
N ARG A 79 -3.34 -15.28 -15.06
CA ARG A 79 -3.44 -16.73 -15.26
C ARG A 79 -4.53 -17.08 -16.29
N GLU A 80 -5.66 -16.38 -16.25
CA GLU A 80 -6.73 -16.53 -17.25
C GLU A 80 -6.24 -16.15 -18.65
N LEU A 81 -5.53 -15.03 -18.78
CA LEU A 81 -4.96 -14.60 -20.06
C LEU A 81 -3.90 -15.57 -20.60
N ASP A 82 -3.02 -16.10 -19.74
CA ASP A 82 -2.03 -17.12 -20.15
C ASP A 82 -2.71 -18.40 -20.65
N GLY A 83 -3.80 -18.81 -20.00
CA GLY A 83 -4.63 -19.94 -20.43
C GLY A 83 -5.27 -19.72 -21.80
N LEU A 84 -5.70 -18.49 -22.11
CA LEU A 84 -6.28 -18.12 -23.41
C LEU A 84 -5.23 -18.08 -24.54
N VAL A 85 -3.99 -17.68 -24.24
CA VAL A 85 -2.92 -17.58 -25.25
C VAL A 85 -2.32 -18.96 -25.58
N ARG A 86 -2.35 -19.89 -24.62
CA ARG A 86 -1.83 -21.26 -24.79
C ARG A 86 -2.89 -22.28 -25.22
N GLY A 87 -4.16 -21.89 -25.24
CA GLY A 87 -5.32 -22.71 -25.63
C GLY A 87 -5.59 -22.71 -27.12
#